data_AF-A0A7V5C235-F1
#
_entry.id   AF-A0A7V5C235-F1
#
_cell.length_a   1.000
_cell.length_b   1.000
_cell.length_c   1.000
_cell.angle_alpha   90.00
_cell.angle_beta   90.00
_cell.angle_gamma   90.00
#
_symmetry.space_group_name_H-M   'P 1'
#
loop_
_entity.id
_entity.type
_entity.pdbx_description
1 polymer ?
#
loop_
_entity_poly.entity_id
_entity_poly.type
_entity_poly.pdbx_seq_one_letter_code
_entity_poly.pdbx_strand_id
1 'polypeptide(L)'
;MVRIVAAFLAVVVAGCSTGPDAPPVTGREVACADTVCIAYPEGWEVLEVGPDFIRFAHPAGEDVLATVAPTNLRAVVEQAGGTWPATPTAVAEAFWSLLAETGVGELGTVEPLADGRVRSFGAYENGRMWLLLVPVDAERGIGVEVRGPNRTWESHAEVFFSDVVPVPATG
;
A
#
# COMPACT_ATOMS: atom_id res chain seq x y z
N MET A 1 -21.45 3.05 -57.75
CA MET A 1 -21.73 2.22 -56.56
C MET A 1 -20.74 2.62 -55.48
N VAL A 2 -21.20 3.36 -54.48
CA VAL A 2 -20.37 3.85 -53.39
C VAL A 2 -20.32 2.76 -52.32
N ARG A 3 -19.13 2.23 -52.01
CA ARG A 3 -18.90 1.35 -50.86
C ARG A 3 -18.41 2.19 -49.70
N ILE A 4 -19.32 2.61 -48.83
CA ILE A 4 -19.00 2.99 -47.46
C ILE A 4 -19.10 1.70 -46.66
N VAL A 5 -17.98 1.23 -46.10
CA VAL A 5 -18.02 0.32 -44.95
C VAL A 5 -16.98 0.79 -43.93
N ALA A 6 -17.56 1.33 -42.85
CA ALA A 6 -17.05 1.66 -41.53
C ALA A 6 -15.61 1.29 -41.18
N ALA A 7 -14.86 2.32 -40.78
CA ALA A 7 -13.68 2.18 -39.93
C ALA A 7 -14.09 1.52 -38.60
N PHE A 8 -13.63 0.29 -38.39
CA PHE A 8 -13.69 -0.36 -37.08
C PHE A 8 -12.54 0.18 -36.23
N LEU A 9 -12.74 1.34 -35.61
CA LEU A 9 -11.83 1.84 -34.59
C LEU A 9 -12.19 1.16 -33.27
N ALA A 10 -11.73 -0.07 -33.07
CA ALA A 10 -11.77 -0.73 -31.77
C ALA A 10 -10.60 -0.23 -30.92
N VAL A 11 -10.74 0.96 -30.35
CA VAL A 11 -9.89 1.40 -29.24
C VAL A 11 -10.39 0.67 -27.99
N VAL A 12 -9.85 -0.52 -27.77
CA VAL A 12 -9.89 -1.16 -26.45
C VAL A 12 -8.60 -0.75 -25.75
N VAL A 13 -8.60 0.41 -25.08
CA VAL A 13 -7.59 0.67 -24.03
C VAL A 13 -8.05 -0.12 -22.80
N ALA A 14 -7.94 -1.45 -22.88
CA ALA A 14 -7.79 -2.24 -21.68
C ALA A 14 -6.35 -1.96 -21.23
N GLY A 15 -6.20 -1.18 -20.15
CA GLY A 15 -4.89 -1.04 -19.51
C GLY A 15 -4.45 -2.43 -19.08
N CYS A 16 -3.60 -3.07 -19.89
CA CYS A 16 -2.98 -4.34 -19.57
C CYS A 16 -2.15 -4.09 -18.31
N SER A 17 -2.58 -4.62 -17.17
CA SER A 17 -1.67 -4.76 -16.05
C SER A 17 -0.58 -5.74 -16.48
N THR A 18 0.64 -5.26 -16.68
CA THR A 18 1.68 -6.00 -17.39
C THR A 18 2.48 -6.97 -16.54
N GLY A 19 2.11 -7.17 -15.27
CA GLY A 19 2.80 -8.10 -14.37
C GLY A 19 1.97 -9.33 -13.97
N PRO A 20 2.63 -10.31 -13.35
CA PRO A 20 2.01 -11.59 -13.02
C PRO A 20 0.87 -11.42 -12.02
N ASP A 21 -0.13 -12.28 -12.15
CA ASP A 21 -1.14 -12.44 -11.11
C ASP A 21 -0.52 -13.01 -9.82
N ALA A 22 -1.11 -12.64 -8.69
CA ALA A 22 -0.68 -13.13 -7.40
C ALA A 22 -0.89 -14.66 -7.31
N PRO A 23 0.09 -15.43 -6.80
CA PRO A 23 -0.17 -16.81 -6.45
C PRO A 23 -1.18 -16.89 -5.30
N PRO A 24 -1.81 -18.04 -5.04
CA PRO A 24 -2.66 -18.21 -3.87
C PRO A 24 -1.87 -18.03 -2.57
N VAL A 25 -2.48 -17.37 -1.58
CA VAL A 25 -1.97 -17.35 -0.20
C VAL A 25 -2.21 -18.72 0.45
N THR A 26 -1.15 -19.45 0.78
CA THR A 26 -1.24 -20.80 1.39
C THR A 26 -1.05 -20.80 2.91
N GLY A 27 -0.46 -19.74 3.45
CA GLY A 27 -0.14 -19.60 4.87
C GLY A 27 0.40 -18.21 5.19
N ARG A 28 0.88 -18.04 6.42
CA ARG A 28 1.43 -16.77 6.92
C ARG A 28 2.59 -16.98 7.87
N GLU A 29 3.54 -16.07 7.83
CA GLU A 29 4.71 -15.97 8.69
C GLU A 29 4.69 -14.65 9.47
N VAL A 30 5.60 -14.47 10.42
CA VAL A 30 5.70 -13.24 11.24
C VAL A 30 7.14 -12.75 11.26
N ALA A 31 7.31 -11.44 11.03
CA ALA A 31 8.58 -10.75 11.19
C ALA A 31 8.41 -9.60 12.19
N CYS A 32 9.48 -9.31 12.94
CA CYS A 32 9.50 -8.26 13.95
C CYS A 32 10.75 -7.38 13.79
N ALA A 33 10.54 -6.08 13.82
CA ALA A 33 11.53 -5.04 14.12
C ALA A 33 11.32 -4.55 15.55
N ASP A 34 12.14 -3.61 16.02
CA ASP A 34 12.07 -3.12 17.41
C ASP A 34 10.76 -2.40 17.71
N THR A 35 10.11 -1.83 16.69
CA THR A 35 8.91 -1.00 16.82
C THR A 35 7.64 -1.65 16.30
N VAL A 36 7.73 -2.78 15.59
CA VAL A 36 6.57 -3.41 14.94
C VAL A 36 6.80 -4.89 14.68
N CYS A 37 5.79 -5.70 14.96
CA CYS A 37 5.64 -7.06 14.42
C CYS A 37 4.51 -7.09 13.39
N ILE A 38 4.69 -7.87 12.33
CA ILE A 38 3.71 -8.00 11.26
C ILE A 38 3.60 -9.44 10.75
N ALA A 39 2.37 -9.89 10.49
CA ALA A 39 2.14 -11.10 9.72
C ALA A 39 2.26 -10.84 8.21
N TYR A 40 2.90 -11.73 7.48
CA TYR A 40 3.03 -11.62 6.02
C TYR A 40 2.74 -12.96 5.34
N PRO A 41 2.34 -13.00 4.05
CA PRO A 41 2.05 -14.26 3.37
C PRO A 41 3.31 -15.13 3.25
N GLU A 42 3.16 -16.45 3.43
CA GLU A 42 4.22 -17.39 3.06
C GLU A 42 4.68 -17.18 1.60
N GLY A 43 5.97 -17.36 1.34
CA GLY A 43 6.56 -17.19 0.01
C GLY A 43 7.08 -15.78 -0.30
N TRP A 44 6.88 -14.81 0.60
CA TRP A 44 7.61 -13.54 0.56
C TRP A 44 8.98 -13.68 1.23
N GLU A 45 9.96 -12.99 0.69
CA GLU A 45 11.30 -12.88 1.26
C GLU A 45 11.41 -11.62 2.11
N VAL A 46 11.94 -11.75 3.32
CA VAL A 46 12.34 -10.59 4.15
C VAL A 46 13.68 -10.08 3.62
N LEU A 47 13.66 -8.94 2.93
CA LEU A 47 14.86 -8.34 2.36
C LEU A 47 15.72 -7.66 3.43
N GLU A 48 15.07 -6.97 4.35
CA GLU A 48 15.75 -6.12 5.32
C GLU A 48 14.88 -5.96 6.58
N VAL A 49 15.52 -6.06 7.74
CA VAL A 49 14.94 -5.71 9.04
C VAL A 49 15.85 -4.63 9.62
N GLY A 50 15.40 -3.38 9.50
CA GLY A 50 16.01 -2.25 10.19
C GLY A 50 15.50 -2.14 11.63
N PRO A 51 16.05 -1.19 12.43
CA PRO A 51 15.54 -0.94 13.77
C PRO A 51 14.06 -0.55 13.75
N ASP A 52 13.68 0.25 12.76
CA ASP A 52 12.35 0.83 12.65
C ASP A 52 11.58 0.36 11.42
N PHE A 53 12.08 -0.56 10.60
CA PHE A 53 11.35 -0.93 9.38
C PHE A 53 11.61 -2.36 8.95
N ILE A 54 10.68 -2.90 8.17
CA ILE A 54 10.83 -4.21 7.53
C ILE A 54 10.49 -4.06 6.06
N ARG A 55 11.32 -4.62 5.19
CA ARG A 55 11.11 -4.67 3.74
C ARG A 55 10.98 -6.11 3.28
N PHE A 56 10.02 -6.34 2.41
CA PHE A 56 9.73 -7.63 1.83
C PHE A 56 9.71 -7.54 0.30
N ALA A 57 10.05 -8.62 -0.37
CA ALA A 57 9.84 -8.81 -1.80
C ALA A 57 9.20 -10.16 -2.07
N HIS A 58 8.41 -10.24 -3.14
CA HIS A 58 7.90 -11.51 -3.63
C HIS A 58 8.72 -11.95 -4.85
N PRO A 59 9.09 -13.24 -4.97
CA PRO A 59 9.88 -13.76 -6.10
C PRO A 59 9.15 -13.72 -7.46
N ALA A 60 7.92 -13.21 -7.51
CA ALA A 60 7.14 -13.12 -8.75
C ALA A 60 7.53 -11.89 -9.59
N GLY A 61 8.16 -10.87 -9.00
CA GLY A 61 8.61 -9.69 -9.75
C GLY A 61 9.30 -8.66 -8.87
N GLU A 62 10.20 -7.88 -9.48
CA GLU A 62 11.02 -6.88 -8.79
C GLU A 62 10.18 -5.74 -8.17
N ASP A 63 9.02 -5.46 -8.74
CA ASP A 63 8.10 -4.41 -8.27
C ASP A 63 7.07 -4.89 -7.24
N VAL A 64 7.12 -6.18 -6.88
CA VAL A 64 6.22 -6.76 -5.86
C VAL A 64 6.89 -6.66 -4.50
N LEU A 65 6.60 -5.57 -3.81
CA LEU A 65 7.29 -5.17 -2.59
C LEU A 65 6.29 -4.87 -1.48
N ALA A 66 6.70 -5.10 -0.24
CA ALA A 66 6.01 -4.55 0.91
C ALA A 66 7.01 -3.83 1.83
N THR A 67 6.59 -2.73 2.44
CA THR A 67 7.39 -1.99 3.43
C THR A 67 6.52 -1.63 4.61
N VAL A 68 7.07 -1.84 5.80
CA VAL A 68 6.44 -1.51 7.08
C VAL A 68 7.38 -0.56 7.80
N ALA A 69 6.89 0.61 8.19
CA ALA A 69 7.70 1.59 8.90
C ALA A 69 6.84 2.55 9.75
N PRO A 70 7.38 3.11 10.84
CA PRO A 70 6.83 4.27 11.51
C PRO A 70 6.64 5.42 10.54
N THR A 71 5.56 6.15 10.75
CA THR A 71 5.23 7.35 10.01
C THR A 71 4.90 8.48 10.97
N ASN A 72 5.33 9.68 10.61
CA ASN A 72 4.95 10.91 11.30
C ASN A 72 3.69 11.45 10.62
N LEU A 73 2.53 11.17 11.22
CA LEU A 73 1.21 11.49 10.67
C LEU A 73 1.05 13.00 10.45
N ARG A 74 1.57 13.79 11.39
CA ARG A 74 1.56 15.24 11.31
C ARG A 74 2.39 15.75 10.15
N ALA A 75 3.62 15.26 10.00
CA ALA A 75 4.50 15.68 8.92
C ALA A 75 3.90 15.36 7.55
N VAL A 76 3.27 14.20 7.38
CA VAL A 76 2.56 13.83 6.14
C VAL A 76 1.47 14.87 5.81
N VAL A 77 0.64 15.22 6.78
CA VAL A 77 -0.46 16.19 6.59
C VAL A 77 0.06 17.58 6.29
N GLU A 78 1.02 18.08 7.08
CA GLU A 78 1.58 19.43 6.90
C GLU A 78 2.35 19.55 5.59
N GLN A 79 3.08 18.50 5.18
CA GLN A 79 3.80 18.46 3.91
C GLN A 79 2.85 18.49 2.71
N ALA A 80 1.68 17.85 2.81
CA ALA A 80 0.63 17.92 1.81
C ALA A 80 -0.16 19.25 1.83
N GLY A 81 0.29 20.25 2.62
CA GLY A 81 -0.37 21.55 2.77
C GLY A 81 -1.64 21.51 3.64
N GLY A 82 -1.87 20.41 4.36
CA GLY A 82 -2.98 20.25 5.29
C GLY A 82 -2.75 20.97 6.63
N THR A 83 -3.77 20.90 7.50
CA THR A 83 -3.71 21.46 8.87
C THR A 83 -3.82 20.34 9.90
N TRP A 84 -3.02 20.42 10.96
CA TRP A 84 -3.02 19.50 12.09
C TRP A 84 -3.81 20.06 13.28
N PRO A 85 -4.57 19.26 14.07
CA PRO A 85 -4.77 17.81 13.95
C PRO A 85 -5.70 17.41 12.79
N ALA A 86 -5.45 16.24 12.22
CA ALA A 86 -6.24 15.67 11.13
C ALA A 86 -6.79 14.28 11.50
N THR A 87 -7.85 13.85 10.82
CA THR A 87 -8.36 12.48 10.98
C THR A 87 -7.41 11.47 10.31
N PRO A 88 -7.37 10.20 10.75
CA PRO A 88 -6.57 9.17 10.06
C PRO A 88 -6.90 9.05 8.56
N THR A 89 -8.16 9.25 8.18
CA THR A 89 -8.59 9.30 6.76
C THR A 89 -7.91 10.45 6.03
N ALA A 90 -7.90 11.66 6.60
CA ALA A 90 -7.24 12.81 6.01
C ALA A 90 -5.71 12.62 5.94
N VAL A 91 -5.10 11.87 6.86
CA VAL A 91 -3.68 11.50 6.77
C VAL A 91 -3.43 10.57 5.57
N ALA A 92 -4.29 9.57 5.36
CA ALA A 92 -4.17 8.69 4.19
C ALA A 92 -4.37 9.47 2.88
N GLU A 93 -5.35 10.36 2.82
CA GLU A 93 -5.57 11.24 1.66
C GLU A 93 -4.37 12.16 1.40
N ALA A 94 -3.80 12.76 2.45
CA ALA A 94 -2.59 13.58 2.35
C ALA A 94 -1.40 12.78 1.81
N PHE A 95 -1.19 11.56 2.31
CA PHE A 95 -0.14 10.66 1.80
C PHE A 95 -0.30 10.41 0.29
N TRP A 96 -1.51 10.06 -0.16
CA TRP A 96 -1.75 9.85 -1.60
C TRP A 96 -1.63 11.13 -2.43
N SER A 97 -1.98 12.29 -1.88
CA SER A 97 -1.78 13.58 -2.56
C SER A 97 -0.30 13.83 -2.86
N LEU A 98 0.60 13.51 -1.92
CA LEU A 98 2.06 13.62 -2.14
C LEU A 98 2.55 12.71 -3.27
N LEU A 99 1.96 11.52 -3.42
CA LEU A 99 2.26 10.62 -4.55
C LEU A 99 1.71 11.14 -5.87
N ALA A 100 0.53 11.77 -5.84
CA ALA A 100 -0.07 12.37 -7.03
C ALA A 100 0.74 13.58 -7.54
N GLU A 101 1.24 14.42 -6.63
CA GLU A 101 2.08 15.57 -6.97
C GLU A 101 3.40 15.18 -7.65
N THR A 102 3.92 13.99 -7.33
CA THR A 102 5.13 13.44 -7.95
C THR A 102 4.85 12.58 -9.17
N GLY A 103 3.57 12.36 -9.51
CA GLY A 103 3.14 11.54 -10.65
C GLY A 103 3.37 10.04 -10.48
N VAL A 104 3.62 9.58 -9.26
CA VAL A 104 3.94 8.16 -8.97
C VAL A 104 2.74 7.36 -8.47
N GLY A 105 1.65 8.02 -8.05
CA GLY A 105 0.45 7.32 -7.60
C GLY A 105 -0.79 8.17 -7.54
N GLU A 106 -1.95 7.52 -7.60
CA GLU A 106 -3.26 8.17 -7.54
C GLU A 106 -4.19 7.40 -6.62
N LEU A 107 -4.84 8.11 -5.70
CA LEU A 107 -5.81 7.53 -4.77
C LEU A 107 -7.01 6.95 -5.51
N GLY A 108 -7.39 5.72 -5.17
CA GLY A 108 -8.63 5.10 -5.62
C GLY A 108 -9.72 5.13 -4.55
N THR A 109 -9.45 4.59 -3.37
CA THR A 109 -10.42 4.51 -2.27
C THR A 109 -9.73 4.55 -0.93
N VAL A 110 -10.41 5.12 0.06
CA VAL A 110 -10.03 5.12 1.47
C VAL A 110 -11.17 4.50 2.27
N GLU A 111 -10.81 3.60 3.18
CA GLU A 111 -11.73 2.84 4.03
C GLU A 111 -11.26 2.92 5.49
N PRO A 112 -11.96 3.70 6.34
CA PRO A 112 -11.70 3.69 7.77
C PRO A 112 -12.21 2.38 8.39
N LEU A 113 -11.41 1.78 9.27
CA LEU A 113 -11.74 0.57 10.01
C LEU A 113 -12.26 0.91 11.41
N ALA A 114 -13.03 -0.01 12.01
CA ALA A 114 -13.68 0.21 13.31
C ALA A 114 -12.69 0.39 14.47
N ASP A 115 -11.45 -0.08 14.32
CA ASP A 115 -10.36 0.04 15.30
C ASP A 115 -9.51 1.31 15.12
N GLY A 116 -9.93 2.22 14.24
CA GLY A 116 -9.24 3.49 13.98
C GLY A 116 -8.12 3.41 12.93
N ARG A 117 -7.81 2.22 12.43
CA ARG A 117 -6.91 2.05 11.28
C ARG A 117 -7.59 2.53 9.99
N VAL A 118 -6.79 2.82 8.97
CA VAL A 118 -7.30 3.21 7.65
C VAL A 118 -6.63 2.39 6.57
N ARG A 119 -7.44 1.65 5.80
CA ARG A 119 -7.01 1.01 4.56
C ARG A 119 -7.23 1.99 3.42
N SER A 120 -6.33 2.01 2.45
CA SER A 120 -6.53 2.71 1.20
C SER A 120 -5.88 1.96 0.05
N PHE A 121 -6.36 2.20 -1.16
CA PHE A 121 -5.79 1.62 -2.37
C PHE A 121 -5.78 2.64 -3.50
N GLY A 122 -4.87 2.47 -4.44
CA GLY A 122 -4.74 3.35 -5.59
C GLY A 122 -3.94 2.75 -6.76
N ALA A 123 -3.81 3.55 -7.82
CA ALA A 123 -2.83 3.29 -8.88
C ALA A 123 -1.45 3.72 -8.38
N TYR A 124 -0.40 2.99 -8.77
CA TYR A 124 0.98 3.33 -8.42
C TYR A 124 1.88 2.96 -9.60
N GLU A 125 2.58 3.93 -10.19
CA GLU A 125 3.51 3.87 -11.34
C GLU A 125 3.25 2.71 -12.33
N ASN A 126 3.68 1.49 -11.99
CA ASN A 126 3.60 0.28 -12.82
C ASN A 126 2.57 -0.77 -12.34
N GLY A 127 1.57 -0.37 -11.56
CA GLY A 127 0.58 -1.28 -11.00
C GLY A 127 -0.35 -0.65 -9.97
N ARG A 128 -0.40 -1.27 -8.79
CA ARG A 128 -1.29 -0.97 -7.68
C ARG A 128 -0.51 -0.90 -6.40
N MET A 129 -1.01 -0.09 -5.48
CA MET A 129 -0.53 -0.07 -4.11
C MET A 129 -1.70 -0.07 -3.15
N TRP A 130 -1.55 -0.82 -2.08
CA TRP A 130 -2.42 -0.82 -0.90
C TRP A 130 -1.62 -0.24 0.25
N LEU A 131 -2.28 0.60 1.03
CA LEU A 131 -1.72 1.21 2.23
C LEU A 131 -2.63 0.92 3.41
N LEU A 132 -2.06 0.44 4.50
CA LEU A 132 -2.69 0.48 5.82
C LEU A 132 -1.96 1.48 6.69
N LEU A 133 -2.73 2.39 7.28
CA LEU A 133 -2.27 3.31 8.31
C LEU A 133 -2.77 2.84 9.67
N VAL A 134 -1.84 2.64 10.60
CA VAL A 134 -2.14 2.25 12.00
C VAL A 134 -1.71 3.38 12.93
N PRO A 135 -2.63 4.24 13.40
CA PRO A 135 -2.31 5.25 14.39
C PRO A 135 -1.79 4.59 15.68
N VAL A 136 -0.67 5.08 16.21
CA VAL A 136 -0.07 4.61 17.46
C VAL A 136 -0.38 5.60 18.59
N ASP A 137 -0.25 6.90 18.30
CA ASP A 137 -0.69 7.98 19.17
C ASP A 137 -1.15 9.19 18.34
N ALA A 138 -1.15 10.38 18.93
CA ALA A 138 -1.57 11.59 18.27
C ALA A 138 -0.77 11.83 16.98
N GLU A 139 0.56 11.82 17.02
CA GLU A 139 1.40 12.24 15.88
C GLU A 139 2.12 11.07 15.19
N ARG A 140 2.18 9.90 15.82
CA ARG A 140 2.87 8.71 15.29
C ARG A 140 1.90 7.64 14.83
N GLY A 141 2.28 6.96 13.76
CA GLY A 141 1.62 5.75 13.29
C GLY A 141 2.62 4.76 12.67
N ILE A 142 2.11 3.63 12.19
CA ILE A 142 2.80 2.70 11.30
C ILE A 142 2.12 2.74 9.94
N GLY A 143 2.91 2.86 8.88
CA GLY A 143 2.47 2.65 7.50
C GLY A 143 2.86 1.26 7.03
N VAL A 144 1.92 0.55 6.40
CA VAL A 144 2.18 -0.70 5.67
C VAL A 144 1.84 -0.47 4.21
N GLU A 145 2.86 -0.38 3.38
CA GLU A 145 2.73 -0.26 1.93
C GLU A 145 2.93 -1.63 1.29
N VAL A 146 2.00 -2.05 0.44
CA VAL A 146 2.11 -3.28 -0.37
C VAL A 146 1.90 -2.89 -1.83
N ARG A 147 2.83 -3.27 -2.70
CA ARG A 147 2.84 -2.96 -4.13
C ARG A 147 2.72 -4.24 -4.94
N GLY A 148 1.97 -4.18 -6.03
CA GLY A 148 1.82 -5.29 -6.95
C GLY A 148 1.35 -4.81 -8.33
N PRO A 149 1.59 -5.58 -9.39
CA PRO A 149 1.30 -5.15 -10.76
C PRO A 149 -0.20 -4.99 -11.06
N ASN A 150 -1.06 -5.68 -10.32
CA ASN A 150 -2.50 -5.75 -10.62
C ASN A 150 -3.32 -6.08 -9.37
N ARG A 151 -4.65 -6.02 -9.47
CA ARG A 151 -5.56 -6.15 -8.32
C ARG A 151 -5.56 -7.52 -7.65
N THR A 152 -5.09 -8.58 -8.29
CA THR A 152 -5.07 -9.93 -7.69
C THR A 152 -4.18 -10.02 -6.44
N TRP A 153 -3.22 -9.09 -6.31
CA TRP A 153 -2.33 -8.93 -5.16
C TRP A 153 -3.01 -8.36 -3.91
N GLU A 154 -4.27 -7.93 -4.00
CA GLU A 154 -5.03 -7.44 -2.85
C GLU A 154 -5.10 -8.46 -1.71
N SER A 155 -5.29 -9.74 -2.04
CA SER A 155 -5.32 -10.82 -1.04
C SER A 155 -4.02 -10.95 -0.24
N HIS A 156 -2.87 -10.62 -0.84
CA HIS A 156 -1.59 -10.59 -0.13
C HIS A 156 -1.51 -9.39 0.80
N ALA A 157 -1.96 -8.22 0.34
CA ALA A 157 -2.04 -7.01 1.18
C ALA A 157 -2.94 -7.22 2.40
N GLU A 158 -4.04 -7.96 2.25
CA GLU A 158 -4.93 -8.29 3.36
C GLU A 158 -4.26 -9.11 4.46
N VAL A 159 -3.32 -9.99 4.12
CA VAL A 159 -2.52 -10.71 5.13
C VAL A 159 -1.63 -9.74 5.90
N PHE A 160 -0.91 -8.86 5.19
CA PHE A 160 -0.10 -7.81 5.82
C PHE A 160 -0.95 -6.93 6.74
N PHE A 161 -2.20 -6.67 6.38
CA PHE A 161 -3.10 -5.82 7.17
C PHE A 161 -3.78 -6.55 8.33
N SER A 162 -3.72 -7.88 8.37
CA SER A 162 -4.46 -8.68 9.32
C SER A 162 -3.92 -8.58 10.75
N ASP A 163 -2.62 -8.43 10.91
CA ASP A 163 -1.94 -8.48 12.21
C ASP A 163 -0.70 -7.58 12.21
N VAL A 164 -0.93 -6.29 12.48
CA VAL A 164 0.11 -5.28 12.64
C VAL A 164 0.11 -4.87 14.10
N VAL A 165 1.16 -5.22 14.82
CA VAL A 165 1.28 -5.00 16.26
C VAL A 165 2.42 -4.02 16.53
N PRO A 166 2.12 -2.78 16.92
CA PRO A 166 3.14 -1.86 17.42
C PRO A 166 3.80 -2.46 18.65
N VAL A 167 5.13 -2.50 18.66
CA VAL A 167 5.91 -2.92 19.83
C VAL A 167 6.06 -1.69 20.74
N PRO A 168 5.66 -1.77 22.01
CA PRO A 168 5.85 -0.66 22.95
C PRO A 168 7.34 -0.33 23.05
N ALA A 169 7.69 0.95 23.01
CA ALA A 169 9.05 1.38 23.32
C ALA A 169 9.40 0.85 24.71
N THR A 170 10.41 -0.01 24.80
CA THR A 170 10.97 -0.41 26.09
C THR A 170 11.70 0.82 26.63
N GLY A 171 11.08 1.46 27.63
CA GLY A 171 11.63 2.63 28.31
C GLY A 171 12.84 2.30 29.16
#